data_AF-A0A925ANH6-F1
#
_entry.id   AF-A0A925ANH6-F1
#
_cell.length_a   1.000
_cell.length_b   1.000
_cell.length_c   1.000
_cell.angle_alpha   90.00
_cell.angle_beta   90.00
_cell.angle_gamma   90.00
#
_symmetry.space_group_name_H-M   'P 1'
#
loop_
_entity.id
_entity.type
_entity.pdbx_description
1 polymer ?
#
loop_
_entity_poly.entity_id
_entity_poly.type
_entity_poly.pdbx_seq_one_letter_code
_entity_poly.pdbx_strand_id
1 'polypeptide(L)'
;MTSPLRLTDIIATVVIAMALLGTMVAARHSAQEANSIAGCALNLQRLGAALSQYQLRENGAFPRTRYEPDARVTAYTGAEAQNPFAIDGPAANDVTAAAFLLAREMEVPAGVFTCPAALRNGLGEVDTFDATTLRQRSNFAARVHYNYSVVNMYPSRAAIAAGYSLDRFAQNRPASFVIAGDTNPGGNDVATATTQTSRRQLRLSNSPNHQRNGQNFLFADGRVEYSSTPFVAGTYDNAYASGGLFFQPISADDAVLLPVWTDGPDVIPSALRLRRWVLVSASVATAAILGVIIIRGRRRSAVPRV
;
A
#
# COMPACT_ATOMS: atom_id res chain seq x y z
N MET A 1 -47.68 -40.48 -0.42
CA MET A 1 -46.93 -40.89 0.79
C MET A 1 -45.72 -39.96 0.93
N THR A 2 -45.83 -38.92 1.75
CA THR A 2 -44.69 -38.05 2.09
C THR A 2 -44.09 -38.57 3.39
N SER A 3 -42.86 -39.08 3.33
CA SER A 3 -42.11 -39.42 4.54
C SER A 3 -41.98 -38.16 5.40
N PRO A 4 -42.38 -38.17 6.69
CA PRO A 4 -42.24 -36.99 7.53
C PRO A 4 -40.77 -36.63 7.68
N LEU A 5 -40.47 -35.33 7.55
CA LEU A 5 -39.12 -34.80 7.70
C LEU A 5 -38.56 -35.19 9.07
N ARG A 6 -37.45 -35.93 9.12
CA ARG A 6 -36.85 -36.35 10.39
C ARG A 6 -35.92 -35.25 10.89
N LEU A 7 -35.76 -35.17 12.21
CA LEU A 7 -34.79 -34.26 12.84
C LEU A 7 -33.37 -34.47 12.30
N THR A 8 -33.01 -35.71 11.95
CA THR A 8 -31.75 -36.08 11.32
C THR A 8 -31.53 -35.39 9.97
N ASP A 9 -32.59 -35.27 9.16
CA ASP A 9 -32.51 -34.69 7.82
C ASP A 9 -32.27 -33.18 7.92
N ILE A 10 -32.91 -32.53 8.90
CA ILE A 10 -32.69 -31.11 9.20
C ILE A 10 -31.25 -30.87 9.64
N ILE A 11 -30.75 -31.66 10.60
CA ILE A 11 -29.38 -31.52 11.11
C ILE A 11 -28.36 -31.74 9.99
N ALA A 12 -28.51 -32.80 9.20
CA ALA A 12 -27.63 -33.08 8.08
C ALA A 12 -27.62 -31.92 7.07
N THR A 13 -28.79 -31.38 6.74
CA THR A 13 -28.91 -30.23 5.83
C THR A 13 -28.21 -28.99 6.37
N VAL A 14 -28.38 -28.68 7.66
CA VAL A 14 -27.73 -27.52 8.31
C VAL A 14 -26.22 -27.67 8.34
N VAL A 15 -25.70 -28.87 8.68
CA VAL A 15 -24.25 -29.13 8.70
C VAL A 15 -23.65 -28.97 7.30
N ILE A 16 -24.29 -29.53 6.27
CA ILE A 16 -23.86 -29.38 4.88
C ILE A 16 -23.88 -27.91 4.46
N ALA A 17 -24.96 -27.18 4.78
CA ALA A 17 -25.07 -25.76 4.44
C ALA A 17 -23.96 -24.92 5.10
N MET A 18 -23.65 -25.16 6.38
CA MET A 18 -22.55 -24.47 7.08
C MET A 18 -21.19 -24.79 6.46
N ALA A 19 -20.93 -26.04 6.08
CA ALA A 19 -19.69 -26.42 5.41
C ALA A 19 -19.54 -25.73 4.05
N LEU A 20 -20.61 -25.66 3.25
CA LEU A 20 -20.62 -24.96 1.97
C LEU A 20 -20.39 -23.45 2.12
N LEU A 21 -21.06 -22.80 3.07
CA LEU A 21 -20.84 -21.39 3.35
C LEU A 21 -19.40 -21.10 3.80
N GLY A 22 -18.82 -21.96 4.64
CA GLY A 22 -17.42 -21.82 5.08
C GLY A 22 -16.42 -21.87 3.92
N THR A 23 -16.57 -22.84 3.01
CA THR A 23 -15.71 -22.95 1.83
C THR A 23 -15.86 -21.77 0.87
N MET A 24 -17.09 -21.26 0.68
CA MET A 24 -17.34 -20.07 -0.15
C MET A 24 -16.68 -18.81 0.40
N VAL A 25 -16.68 -18.61 1.72
CA VAL A 25 -16.01 -17.46 2.36
C VAL A 25 -14.49 -17.52 2.15
N ALA A 26 -13.87 -18.68 2.36
CA ALA A 26 -12.45 -18.87 2.12
C ALA A 26 -12.06 -18.61 0.65
N ALA A 27 -12.84 -19.15 -0.29
CA ALA A 27 -12.64 -18.93 -1.72
C ALA A 27 -12.77 -17.44 -2.11
N ARG A 28 -13.77 -16.74 -1.57
CA ARG A 28 -13.94 -15.30 -1.79
C ARG A 28 -12.76 -14.49 -1.26
N HIS A 29 -12.26 -14.80 -0.06
CA HIS A 29 -11.10 -14.08 0.50
C HIS A 29 -9.85 -14.30 -0.36
N SER A 30 -9.59 -15.53 -0.79
CA SER A 30 -8.47 -15.84 -1.69
C SER A 30 -8.61 -15.12 -3.03
N ALA A 31 -9.80 -15.14 -3.65
CA ALA A 31 -10.06 -14.43 -4.91
C ALA A 31 -9.92 -12.91 -4.77
N GLN A 32 -10.38 -12.33 -3.66
CA GLN A 32 -10.22 -10.92 -3.38
C GLN A 32 -8.75 -10.53 -3.22
N GLU A 33 -7.94 -11.37 -2.56
CA GLU A 33 -6.51 -11.10 -2.43
C GLU A 33 -5.81 -11.16 -3.78
N ALA A 34 -6.06 -12.20 -4.58
CA ALA A 34 -5.52 -12.31 -5.94
C ALA A 34 -5.91 -11.11 -6.81
N ASN A 35 -7.17 -10.68 -6.76
CA ASN A 35 -7.65 -9.51 -7.49
C ASN A 35 -6.98 -8.22 -7.01
N SER A 36 -6.71 -8.07 -5.71
CA SER A 36 -6.00 -6.89 -5.22
C SER A 36 -4.53 -6.89 -5.57
N ILE A 37 -3.85 -8.04 -5.56
CA ILE A 37 -2.48 -8.16 -6.07
C ILE A 37 -2.43 -7.74 -7.54
N ALA A 38 -3.31 -8.29 -8.37
CA ALA A 38 -3.39 -7.93 -9.79
C ALA A 38 -3.74 -6.44 -10.00
N GLY A 39 -4.62 -5.88 -9.16
CA GLY A 39 -4.98 -4.46 -9.20
C GLY A 39 -3.81 -3.54 -8.83
N CYS A 40 -3.05 -3.86 -7.77
CA CYS A 40 -1.87 -3.07 -7.39
C CYS A 40 -0.77 -3.21 -8.46
N ALA A 41 -0.61 -4.39 -9.08
CA ALA A 41 0.29 -4.57 -10.21
C ALA A 41 -0.09 -3.72 -11.44
N LEU A 42 -1.38 -3.65 -11.80
CA LEU A 42 -1.85 -2.80 -12.89
C LEU A 42 -1.64 -1.31 -12.58
N ASN A 43 -1.85 -0.89 -11.33
CA ASN A 43 -1.56 0.48 -10.90
C ASN A 43 -0.07 0.81 -11.05
N LEU A 44 0.83 -0.08 -10.61
CA LEU A 44 2.28 0.08 -10.83
C LEU A 44 2.65 0.14 -12.31
N GLN A 45 2.06 -0.70 -13.18
CA GLN A 45 2.29 -0.62 -14.62
C GLN A 45 1.87 0.75 -15.20
N ARG A 46 0.73 1.29 -14.75
CA ARG A 46 0.29 2.65 -15.14
C ARG A 46 1.25 3.73 -14.66
N LEU A 47 1.78 3.61 -13.44
CA LEU A 47 2.83 4.51 -12.95
C LEU A 47 4.12 4.40 -13.78
N GLY A 48 4.54 3.19 -14.15
CA GLY A 48 5.70 2.98 -15.03
C GLY A 48 5.54 3.59 -16.42
N ALA A 49 4.34 3.46 -17.01
CA ALA A 49 4.01 4.10 -18.27
C ALA A 49 4.04 5.63 -18.16
N ALA A 50 3.48 6.19 -17.08
CA ALA A 50 3.50 7.62 -16.81
C ALA A 50 4.92 8.15 -16.57
N LEU A 51 5.77 7.41 -15.85
CA LEU A 51 7.20 7.73 -15.68
C LEU A 51 7.91 7.78 -17.04
N SER A 52 7.68 6.79 -17.89
CA SER A 52 8.29 6.75 -19.23
C SER A 52 7.83 7.94 -20.08
N GLN A 53 6.55 8.29 -20.04
CA GLN A 53 6.01 9.46 -20.74
C GLN A 53 6.59 10.78 -20.20
N TYR A 54 6.75 10.88 -18.88
CA TYR A 54 7.37 12.03 -18.25
C TYR A 54 8.82 12.19 -18.72
N GLN A 55 9.61 11.12 -18.71
CA GLN A 55 10.98 11.14 -19.22
C GLN A 55 11.06 11.54 -20.69
N LEU A 56 10.16 11.06 -21.54
CA LEU A 56 10.11 11.48 -22.94
C LEU A 56 9.87 12.98 -23.10
N ARG A 57 9.04 13.57 -22.23
CA ARG A 57 8.75 15.02 -22.23
C ARG A 57 9.91 15.86 -21.67
N GLU A 58 10.57 15.36 -20.62
CA GLU A 58 11.62 16.07 -19.88
C GLU A 58 13.04 15.63 -20.29
N ASN A 59 13.24 15.29 -21.57
CA ASN A 59 14.57 14.95 -22.13
C ASN A 59 15.33 13.85 -21.37
N GLY A 60 14.60 12.87 -20.86
CA GLY A 60 15.11 11.72 -20.10
C GLY A 60 15.15 11.92 -18.59
N ALA A 61 14.78 13.10 -18.07
CA ALA A 61 14.80 13.37 -16.64
C ALA A 61 13.67 12.65 -15.89
N PHE A 62 13.99 12.13 -14.69
CA PHE A 62 12.99 11.63 -13.75
C PHE A 62 12.21 12.79 -13.10
N PRO A 63 10.94 12.58 -12.70
CA PRO A 63 10.16 13.63 -12.05
C PRO A 63 10.80 14.04 -10.73
N ARG A 64 11.19 15.30 -10.60
CA ARG A 64 11.79 15.84 -9.38
C ARG A 64 11.26 17.23 -9.14
N THR A 65 11.01 17.56 -7.87
CA THR A 65 10.77 18.95 -7.47
C THR A 65 12.12 19.60 -7.14
N ARG A 66 12.19 20.44 -6.12
CA ARG A 66 13.42 21.07 -5.69
C ARG A 66 14.44 20.02 -5.23
N TYR A 67 15.61 20.03 -5.86
CA TYR A 67 16.72 19.14 -5.54
C TYR A 67 17.82 19.90 -4.80
N GLU A 68 18.19 19.40 -3.63
CA GLU A 68 19.33 19.89 -2.85
C GLU A 68 20.24 18.70 -2.52
N PRO A 69 21.41 18.59 -3.18
CA PRO A 69 22.34 17.49 -2.93
C PRO A 69 22.73 17.44 -1.44
N ASP A 70 22.82 16.21 -0.89
CA ASP A 70 23.17 15.93 0.51
C ASP A 70 22.14 16.41 1.57
N ALA A 71 21.09 17.11 1.17
CA ALA A 71 19.97 17.41 2.06
C ALA A 71 19.13 16.15 2.35
N ARG A 72 18.52 16.12 3.53
CA ARG A 72 17.67 15.01 3.97
C ARG A 72 16.52 14.79 2.98
N VAL A 73 16.23 13.52 2.67
CA VAL A 73 15.03 13.14 1.92
C VAL A 73 13.78 13.43 2.75
N THR A 74 12.77 14.03 2.13
CA THR A 74 11.52 14.40 2.78
C THR A 74 10.33 13.71 2.10
N ALA A 75 9.15 13.77 2.73
CA ALA A 75 7.91 13.24 2.20
C ALA A 75 6.72 14.01 2.80
N TYR A 76 5.64 14.11 2.03
CA TYR A 76 4.36 14.73 2.35
C TYR A 76 4.46 16.20 2.79
N THR A 77 5.45 16.94 2.28
CA THR A 77 5.61 18.37 2.57
C THR A 77 4.97 19.24 1.50
N GLY A 78 4.53 20.44 1.88
CA GLY A 78 4.04 21.47 0.94
C GLY A 78 2.85 21.02 0.07
N ALA A 79 1.98 20.15 0.57
CA ALA A 79 0.89 19.56 -0.21
C ALA A 79 -0.04 20.60 -0.85
N GLU A 80 -0.37 21.65 -0.10
CA GLU A 80 -1.27 22.73 -0.52
C GLU A 80 -0.57 23.85 -1.30
N ALA A 81 0.74 23.73 -1.56
CA ALA A 81 1.42 24.70 -2.38
C ALA A 81 0.97 24.57 -3.85
N GLN A 82 0.78 25.71 -4.53
CA GLN A 82 0.37 25.70 -5.94
C GLN A 82 1.53 25.41 -6.89
N ASN A 83 2.75 25.84 -6.54
CA ASN A 83 3.94 25.66 -7.36
C ASN A 83 4.90 24.65 -6.70
N PRO A 84 5.11 23.46 -7.30
CA PRO A 84 5.96 22.43 -6.71
C PRO A 84 7.46 22.79 -6.73
N PHE A 85 7.85 23.83 -7.46
CA PHE A 85 9.23 24.27 -7.62
C PHE A 85 9.56 25.56 -6.84
N ALA A 86 8.55 26.19 -6.23
CA ALA A 86 8.74 27.43 -5.50
C ALA A 86 9.37 27.18 -4.11
N ILE A 87 9.91 28.24 -3.52
CA ILE A 87 10.55 28.18 -2.20
C ILE A 87 9.57 27.79 -1.08
N ASP A 88 8.31 28.21 -1.23
CA ASP A 88 7.14 27.90 -0.39
C ASP A 88 6.42 26.62 -0.82
N GLY A 89 6.96 25.90 -1.81
CA GLY A 89 6.51 24.60 -2.27
C GLY A 89 6.86 23.45 -1.31
N PRO A 90 6.81 22.19 -1.80
CA PRO A 90 7.41 21.06 -1.11
C PRO A 90 8.86 21.35 -0.70
N ALA A 91 9.27 20.78 0.42
CA ALA A 91 10.65 20.81 0.86
C ALA A 91 11.55 20.16 -0.21
N ALA A 92 12.84 20.50 -0.17
CA ALA A 92 13.81 19.86 -1.05
C ALA A 92 13.79 18.34 -0.83
N ASN A 93 14.03 17.60 -1.91
CA ASN A 93 14.12 16.14 -1.92
C ASN A 93 12.84 15.43 -1.45
N ASP A 94 11.66 16.02 -1.69
CA ASP A 94 10.39 15.38 -1.35
C ASP A 94 10.02 14.30 -2.40
N VAL A 95 10.11 13.03 -2.00
CA VAL A 95 9.85 11.88 -2.91
C VAL A 95 8.39 11.73 -3.29
N THR A 96 7.48 12.17 -2.43
CA THR A 96 6.05 12.11 -2.69
C THR A 96 5.61 13.24 -3.62
N ALA A 97 6.24 14.41 -3.54
CA ALA A 97 6.01 15.51 -4.48
C ALA A 97 6.51 15.14 -5.87
N ALA A 98 7.65 14.45 -5.97
CA ALA A 98 8.12 13.86 -7.23
C ALA A 98 7.09 12.91 -7.85
N ALA A 99 6.55 11.97 -7.06
CA ALA A 99 5.48 11.09 -7.55
C ALA A 99 4.21 11.86 -7.93
N PHE A 100 3.88 12.92 -7.19
CA PHE A 100 2.70 13.77 -7.46
C PHE A 100 2.81 14.53 -8.78
N LEU A 101 4.01 14.80 -9.29
CA LEU A 101 4.19 15.35 -10.65
C LEU A 101 3.60 14.43 -11.72
N LEU A 102 3.54 13.10 -11.51
CA LEU A 102 2.87 12.21 -12.45
C LEU A 102 1.35 12.43 -12.46
N ALA A 103 0.75 12.66 -11.29
CA ALA A 103 -0.66 13.03 -11.21
C ALA A 103 -0.87 14.36 -11.94
N ARG A 104 -0.05 15.37 -11.63
CA ARG A 104 -0.20 16.74 -12.10
C ARG A 104 0.09 16.93 -13.59
N GLU A 105 1.18 16.38 -14.09
CA GLU A 105 1.70 16.64 -15.45
C GLU A 105 1.29 15.57 -16.46
N MET A 106 1.17 14.31 -16.02
CA MET A 106 0.73 13.17 -16.85
C MET A 106 -0.76 12.84 -16.66
N GLU A 107 -1.47 13.61 -15.82
CA GLU A 107 -2.91 13.43 -15.54
C GLU A 107 -3.24 12.00 -15.06
N VAL A 108 -2.31 11.37 -14.32
CA VAL A 108 -2.54 10.04 -13.73
C VAL A 108 -3.67 10.14 -12.70
N PRO A 109 -4.75 9.34 -12.83
CA PRO A 109 -5.86 9.40 -11.88
C PRO A 109 -5.42 9.08 -10.45
N ALA A 110 -5.96 9.80 -9.46
CA ALA A 110 -5.61 9.63 -8.03
C ALA A 110 -5.70 8.17 -7.55
N GLY A 111 -6.71 7.42 -8.00
CA GLY A 111 -6.89 6.02 -7.64
C GLY A 111 -5.77 5.07 -8.10
N VAL A 112 -4.89 5.50 -9.00
CA VAL A 112 -3.69 4.73 -9.40
C VAL A 112 -2.62 4.77 -8.30
N PHE A 113 -2.58 5.83 -7.49
CA PHE A 113 -1.61 6.01 -6.39
C PHE A 113 -1.99 5.27 -5.11
N THR A 114 -3.20 4.71 -5.06
CA THR A 114 -3.71 3.95 -3.91
C THR A 114 -3.79 2.46 -4.27
N CYS A 115 -3.21 1.58 -3.45
CA CYS A 115 -3.28 0.13 -3.69
C CYS A 115 -4.66 -0.40 -3.29
N PRO A 116 -5.39 -1.13 -4.16
CA PRO A 116 -6.65 -1.77 -3.81
C PRO A 116 -6.64 -2.58 -2.52
N ALA A 117 -5.53 -3.26 -2.20
CA ALA A 117 -5.40 -4.00 -0.95
C ALA A 117 -5.35 -3.06 0.27
N ALA A 118 -4.63 -1.94 0.17
CA ALA A 118 -4.57 -0.91 1.20
C ALA A 118 -5.95 -0.28 1.44
N LEU A 119 -6.69 0.08 0.37
CA LEU A 119 -8.07 0.57 0.45
C LEU A 119 -8.97 -0.40 1.22
N ARG A 120 -8.97 -1.67 0.82
CA ARG A 120 -9.79 -2.72 1.45
C ARG A 120 -9.44 -2.95 2.93
N ASN A 121 -8.15 -2.87 3.25
CA ASN A 121 -7.65 -3.06 4.62
C ASN A 121 -7.81 -1.81 5.50
N GLY A 122 -8.35 -0.72 4.96
CA GLY A 122 -8.49 0.56 5.69
C GLY A 122 -7.13 1.20 5.98
N LEU A 123 -6.16 0.99 5.11
CA LEU A 123 -4.82 1.59 5.13
C LEU A 123 -4.69 2.72 4.10
N GLY A 124 -5.57 2.79 3.10
CA GLY A 124 -5.54 3.80 2.05
C GLY A 124 -6.89 4.45 1.80
N GLU A 125 -6.86 5.62 1.18
CA GLU A 125 -8.00 6.43 0.75
C GLU A 125 -7.62 7.15 -0.54
N VAL A 126 -8.49 7.10 -1.56
CA VAL A 126 -8.23 7.81 -2.83
C VAL A 126 -8.21 9.32 -2.55
N ASP A 127 -7.17 10.01 -2.98
CA ASP A 127 -7.10 11.47 -2.88
C ASP A 127 -8.23 12.11 -3.69
N THR A 128 -9.06 12.91 -3.04
CA THR A 128 -10.18 13.62 -3.69
C THR A 128 -9.82 15.08 -4.01
N PHE A 129 -8.61 15.51 -3.63
CA PHE A 129 -8.11 16.86 -3.72
C PHE A 129 -8.90 17.91 -2.92
N ASP A 130 -9.78 17.50 -2.00
CA ASP A 130 -10.45 18.33 -0.98
C ASP A 130 -10.93 19.71 -1.48
N ALA A 131 -11.67 19.71 -2.61
CA ALA A 131 -12.22 20.89 -3.31
C ALA A 131 -11.21 21.78 -4.06
N THR A 132 -9.92 21.48 -3.99
CA THR A 132 -8.91 22.05 -4.88
C THR A 132 -8.79 21.23 -6.16
N THR A 133 -8.26 21.85 -7.22
CA THR A 133 -7.91 21.11 -8.43
C THR A 133 -6.53 20.47 -8.28
N LEU A 134 -6.29 19.37 -9.00
CA LEU A 134 -4.98 18.72 -9.09
C LEU A 134 -3.81 19.70 -9.37
N ARG A 135 -4.07 20.78 -10.14
CA ARG A 135 -3.06 21.81 -10.48
C ARG A 135 -2.81 22.84 -9.37
N GLN A 136 -3.64 22.87 -8.33
CA GLN A 136 -3.50 23.77 -7.19
C GLN A 136 -2.74 23.14 -6.03
N ARG A 137 -2.37 21.86 -6.13
CA ARG A 137 -1.60 21.12 -5.13
C ARG A 137 -0.26 20.69 -5.70
N SER A 138 0.70 20.45 -4.80
CA SER A 138 2.06 20.04 -5.16
C SER A 138 2.48 18.71 -4.54
N ASN A 139 1.63 18.11 -3.70
CA ASN A 139 1.90 16.83 -3.06
C ASN A 139 0.60 16.13 -2.58
N PHE A 140 0.73 14.87 -2.17
CA PHE A 140 -0.31 14.15 -1.42
C PHE A 140 -0.44 14.73 -0.01
N ALA A 141 -1.69 14.84 0.50
CA ALA A 141 -1.93 15.44 1.82
C ALA A 141 -1.44 14.55 2.97
N ALA A 142 -1.45 13.23 2.74
CA ALA A 142 -1.17 12.23 3.76
C ALA A 142 -0.81 10.88 3.15
N ARG A 143 -0.21 10.01 3.96
CA ARG A 143 0.18 8.65 3.55
C ARG A 143 -0.96 7.74 3.14
N VAL A 144 -2.19 8.03 3.57
CA VAL A 144 -3.36 7.27 3.14
C VAL A 144 -3.65 7.46 1.65
N HIS A 145 -3.18 8.57 1.05
CA HIS A 145 -3.40 8.91 -0.35
C HIS A 145 -2.34 8.36 -1.31
N TYR A 146 -1.25 7.80 -0.78
CA TYR A 146 -0.17 7.23 -1.58
C TYR A 146 0.36 5.95 -0.95
N ASN A 147 0.04 4.79 -1.56
CA ASN A 147 0.40 3.46 -1.04
C ASN A 147 1.41 2.73 -1.93
N TYR A 148 2.34 3.46 -2.51
CA TYR A 148 3.49 2.91 -3.20
C TYR A 148 4.76 3.61 -2.74
N SER A 149 5.89 3.02 -3.07
CA SER A 149 7.20 3.63 -2.93
C SER A 149 7.87 3.64 -4.30
N VAL A 150 8.58 4.71 -4.61
CA VAL A 150 9.37 4.90 -5.83
C VAL A 150 10.83 5.02 -5.46
N VAL A 151 11.71 4.68 -6.38
CA VAL A 151 13.16 4.86 -6.20
C VAL A 151 13.46 6.31 -5.83
N ASN A 152 14.37 6.51 -4.88
CA ASN A 152 14.77 7.83 -4.44
C ASN A 152 15.45 8.61 -5.57
N MET A 153 14.77 9.65 -6.05
CA MET A 153 15.21 10.44 -7.20
C MET A 153 16.22 11.55 -6.83
N TYR A 154 16.60 11.67 -5.56
CA TYR A 154 17.43 12.74 -5.05
C TYR A 154 18.76 12.20 -4.52
N PRO A 155 19.73 11.90 -5.40
CA PRO A 155 21.02 11.36 -4.99
C PRO A 155 21.86 12.35 -4.19
N SER A 156 22.75 11.84 -3.34
CA SER A 156 23.81 12.62 -2.73
C SER A 156 24.88 12.99 -3.77
N ARG A 157 25.77 13.93 -3.45
CA ARG A 157 26.96 14.18 -4.29
C ARG A 157 27.83 12.93 -4.38
N ALA A 158 27.94 12.17 -3.29
CA ALA A 158 28.70 10.92 -3.25
C ALA A 158 28.10 9.85 -4.17
N ALA A 159 26.77 9.74 -4.21
CA ALA A 159 26.05 8.82 -5.09
C ALA A 159 26.27 9.16 -6.56
N ILE A 160 26.18 10.45 -6.91
CA ILE A 160 26.47 10.94 -8.27
C ILE A 160 27.91 10.59 -8.65
N ALA A 161 28.87 10.85 -7.76
CA ALA A 161 30.26 10.50 -7.97
C ALA A 161 30.47 8.97 -8.12
N ALA A 162 29.64 8.16 -7.46
CA ALA A 162 29.60 6.71 -7.60
C ALA A 162 28.82 6.21 -8.84
N GLY A 163 28.37 7.12 -9.72
CA GLY A 163 27.69 6.78 -10.97
C GLY A 163 26.17 6.63 -10.86
N TYR A 164 25.57 7.01 -9.73
CA TYR A 164 24.12 7.00 -9.61
C TYR A 164 23.48 8.05 -10.53
N SER A 165 22.66 7.58 -11.46
CA SER A 165 21.79 8.42 -12.27
C SER A 165 20.47 7.70 -12.56
N LEU A 166 19.36 8.43 -12.45
CA LEU A 166 18.08 8.01 -13.02
C LEU A 166 17.79 8.76 -14.33
N ASP A 167 18.62 9.72 -14.73
CA ASP A 167 18.42 10.40 -16.00
C ASP A 167 18.79 9.45 -17.14
N ARG A 168 17.92 9.39 -18.16
CA ARG A 168 17.99 8.40 -19.27
C ARG A 168 17.97 6.95 -18.77
N PHE A 169 17.23 6.71 -17.70
CA PHE A 169 17.08 5.43 -17.02
C PHE A 169 16.92 4.22 -17.96
N ALA A 170 16.00 4.30 -18.93
CA ALA A 170 15.72 3.21 -19.86
C ALA A 170 16.94 2.78 -20.71
N GLN A 171 17.95 3.66 -20.85
CA GLN A 171 19.17 3.37 -21.62
C GLN A 171 20.29 2.81 -20.75
N ASN A 172 20.30 3.13 -19.45
CA ASN A 172 21.48 2.97 -18.60
C ASN A 172 21.29 2.00 -17.43
N ARG A 173 20.09 1.45 -17.25
CA ARG A 173 19.77 0.58 -16.11
C ARG A 173 19.46 -0.84 -16.54
N PRO A 174 19.89 -1.85 -15.75
CA PRO A 174 19.54 -3.23 -16.04
C PRO A 174 18.02 -3.39 -15.91
N ALA A 175 17.44 -4.28 -16.73
CA ALA A 175 16.02 -4.59 -16.69
C ALA A 175 15.52 -5.01 -15.29
N SER A 176 16.40 -5.57 -14.45
CA SER A 176 16.12 -5.97 -13.08
C SER A 176 16.15 -4.84 -12.05
N PHE A 177 16.49 -3.60 -12.42
CA PHE A 177 16.49 -2.48 -11.48
C PHE A 177 15.05 -2.12 -11.08
N VAL A 178 14.80 -1.99 -9.79
CA VAL A 178 13.46 -1.70 -9.25
C VAL A 178 13.24 -0.20 -9.20
N ILE A 179 12.16 0.27 -9.82
CA ILE A 179 11.82 1.71 -9.85
C ILE A 179 10.66 2.08 -8.95
N ALA A 180 9.78 1.14 -8.64
CA ALA A 180 8.69 1.33 -7.70
C ALA A 180 8.25 0.00 -7.10
N GLY A 181 7.44 0.05 -6.05
CA GLY A 181 6.79 -1.12 -5.49
C GLY A 181 5.68 -0.73 -4.51
N ASP A 182 5.02 -1.71 -3.94
CA ASP A 182 4.14 -1.47 -2.80
C ASP A 182 4.91 -0.80 -1.66
N THR A 183 4.21 -0.03 -0.81
CA THR A 183 4.84 0.85 0.18
C THR A 183 5.89 0.11 1.02
N ASN A 184 7.07 0.72 1.11
CA ASN A 184 8.16 0.34 1.99
C ASN A 184 7.65 0.33 3.45
N PRO A 185 7.66 -0.80 4.16
CA PRO A 185 7.14 -0.86 5.53
C PRO A 185 7.97 -0.05 6.54
N GLY A 186 9.23 0.27 6.21
CA GLY A 186 10.18 0.93 7.11
C GLY A 186 10.52 0.11 8.35
N GLY A 187 11.29 0.72 9.26
CA GLY A 187 11.63 0.14 10.56
C GLY A 187 12.70 -0.96 10.54
N ASN A 188 13.20 -1.31 11.73
CA ASN A 188 14.38 -2.18 11.88
C ASN A 188 14.24 -3.55 11.21
N ASP A 189 13.03 -4.10 11.13
CA ASP A 189 12.78 -5.39 10.47
C ASP A 189 13.16 -5.34 8.98
N VAL A 190 13.00 -4.18 8.33
CA VAL A 190 13.41 -3.97 6.94
C VAL A 190 14.92 -3.82 6.84
N ALA A 191 15.51 -2.98 7.70
CA ALA A 191 16.95 -2.72 7.69
C ALA A 191 17.81 -3.96 7.97
N THR A 192 17.29 -4.89 8.77
CA THR A 192 18.04 -6.07 9.27
C THR A 192 17.62 -7.38 8.60
N ALA A 193 16.65 -7.35 7.69
CA ALA A 193 16.24 -8.54 6.95
C ALA A 193 17.36 -9.02 6.03
N THR A 194 17.66 -10.32 6.12
CA THR A 194 18.58 -11.02 5.23
C THR A 194 17.87 -12.23 4.61
N THR A 195 18.51 -12.87 3.62
CA THR A 195 18.00 -14.11 3.02
C THR A 195 17.90 -15.28 4.01
N GLN A 196 18.52 -15.16 5.20
CA GLN A 196 18.45 -16.14 6.29
C GLN A 196 17.36 -15.83 7.33
N THR A 197 16.72 -14.66 7.25
CA THR A 197 15.66 -14.27 8.18
C THR A 197 14.47 -15.23 8.04
N SER A 198 13.90 -15.67 9.18
CA SER A 198 12.77 -16.60 9.16
C SER A 198 11.57 -16.03 8.41
N ARG A 199 10.77 -16.88 7.74
CA ARG A 199 9.56 -16.41 7.02
C ARG A 199 8.63 -15.57 7.89
N ARG A 200 8.46 -15.92 9.17
CA ARG A 200 7.61 -15.17 10.10
C ARG A 200 8.14 -13.75 10.33
N GLN A 201 9.45 -13.60 10.50
CA GLN A 201 10.10 -12.30 10.67
C GLN A 201 10.12 -11.52 9.35
N LEU A 202 10.38 -12.17 8.21
CA LEU A 202 10.36 -11.53 6.89
C LEU A 202 9.04 -10.88 6.53
N ARG A 203 7.91 -11.38 7.06
CA ARG A 203 6.61 -10.68 6.92
C ARG A 203 6.68 -9.26 7.49
N LEU A 204 7.39 -9.03 8.59
CA LEU A 204 7.55 -7.67 9.15
C LEU A 204 8.36 -6.75 8.24
N SER A 205 9.11 -7.31 7.30
CA SER A 205 9.87 -6.58 6.27
C SER A 205 9.11 -6.43 4.95
N ASN A 206 7.95 -7.08 4.80
CA ASN A 206 7.07 -6.96 3.64
C ASN A 206 6.08 -5.80 3.76
N SER A 207 5.61 -5.30 2.62
CA SER A 207 4.68 -4.18 2.54
C SER A 207 3.39 -4.43 3.37
N PRO A 208 2.87 -3.40 4.05
CA PRO A 208 1.60 -3.53 4.77
C PRO A 208 0.39 -3.68 3.83
N ASN A 209 0.51 -3.30 2.55
CA ASN A 209 -0.58 -3.33 1.57
C ASN A 209 -1.28 -4.71 1.51
N HIS A 210 -0.50 -5.78 1.45
CA HIS A 210 -0.96 -7.17 1.33
C HIS A 210 -0.90 -7.93 2.65
N GLN A 211 -1.21 -7.27 3.77
CA GLN A 211 -1.13 -7.87 5.11
C GLN A 211 0.23 -8.53 5.39
N ARG A 212 1.30 -7.90 4.87
CA ARG A 212 2.67 -8.38 5.04
C ARG A 212 2.97 -9.74 4.39
N ASN A 213 2.15 -10.20 3.46
CA ASN A 213 2.34 -11.48 2.76
C ASN A 213 3.31 -11.39 1.58
N GLY A 214 3.56 -10.17 1.09
CA GLY A 214 4.43 -9.87 -0.04
C GLY A 214 4.11 -8.50 -0.63
N GLN A 215 4.69 -8.21 -1.78
CA GLN A 215 4.59 -6.93 -2.47
C GLN A 215 4.81 -7.09 -3.97
N ASN A 216 4.26 -6.16 -4.73
CA ASN A 216 4.57 -5.95 -6.13
C ASN A 216 5.78 -5.03 -6.28
N PHE A 217 6.64 -5.33 -7.24
CA PHE A 217 7.76 -4.50 -7.66
C PHE A 217 7.65 -4.20 -9.15
N LEU A 218 7.78 -2.92 -9.50
CA LEU A 218 7.91 -2.42 -10.85
C LEU A 218 9.39 -2.34 -11.22
N PHE A 219 9.74 -2.99 -12.31
CA PHE A 219 11.09 -3.07 -12.84
C PHE A 219 11.31 -2.06 -13.96
N ALA A 220 12.59 -1.85 -14.26
CA ALA A 220 13.05 -0.90 -15.25
C ALA A 220 12.54 -1.14 -16.67
N ASP A 221 12.29 -2.40 -17.01
CA ASP A 221 11.71 -2.85 -18.27
C ASP A 221 10.17 -2.69 -18.34
N GLY A 222 9.56 -2.15 -17.28
CA GLY A 222 8.11 -1.97 -17.16
C GLY A 222 7.36 -3.21 -16.66
N ARG A 223 8.05 -4.34 -16.44
CA ARG A 223 7.45 -5.55 -15.84
C ARG A 223 7.10 -5.27 -14.39
N VAL A 224 6.01 -5.89 -13.94
CA VAL A 224 5.65 -5.93 -12.51
C VAL A 224 5.61 -7.37 -12.04
N GLU A 225 6.26 -7.66 -10.92
CA GLU A 225 6.21 -8.97 -10.29
C GLU A 225 5.83 -8.89 -8.84
N TYR A 226 5.06 -9.88 -8.40
CA TYR A 226 4.79 -10.12 -6.99
C TYR A 226 5.91 -10.96 -6.37
N SER A 227 6.44 -10.51 -5.25
CA SER A 227 7.41 -11.22 -4.42
C SER A 227 6.88 -11.39 -3.00
N SER A 228 7.03 -12.59 -2.44
CA SER A 228 6.68 -12.87 -1.03
C SER A 228 7.74 -12.39 -0.03
N THR A 229 8.84 -11.80 -0.51
CA THR A 229 9.97 -11.33 0.30
C THR A 229 10.44 -9.97 -0.18
N PRO A 230 11.07 -9.13 0.66
CA PRO A 230 11.55 -7.81 0.23
C PRO A 230 12.75 -7.88 -0.72
N PHE A 231 13.31 -9.08 -0.92
CA PHE A 231 14.42 -9.32 -1.83
C PHE A 231 13.94 -9.42 -3.27
N VAL A 232 14.63 -8.72 -4.16
CA VAL A 232 14.34 -8.70 -5.59
C VAL A 232 15.32 -9.57 -6.37
N ALA A 233 14.83 -10.13 -7.47
CA ALA A 233 15.54 -11.14 -8.24
C ALA A 233 16.84 -10.58 -8.86
N GLY A 234 17.91 -11.39 -8.86
CA GLY A 234 19.21 -11.08 -9.44
C GLY A 234 20.28 -10.74 -8.41
N THR A 235 19.99 -9.78 -7.52
CA THR A 235 20.97 -9.32 -6.50
C THR A 235 20.71 -9.89 -5.11
N TYR A 236 19.49 -10.40 -4.86
CA TYR A 236 19.01 -10.72 -3.51
C TYR A 236 19.11 -9.53 -2.54
N ASP A 237 19.16 -8.31 -3.07
CA ASP A 237 19.17 -7.09 -2.28
C ASP A 237 17.75 -6.75 -1.81
N ASN A 238 17.67 -6.15 -0.64
CA ASN A 238 16.41 -5.68 -0.09
C ASN A 238 16.04 -4.35 -0.78
N ALA A 239 14.99 -4.37 -1.60
CA ALA A 239 14.53 -3.21 -2.36
C ALA A 239 14.09 -2.02 -1.48
N TYR A 240 14.02 -2.19 -0.16
CA TYR A 240 13.62 -1.16 0.78
C TYR A 240 14.75 -0.62 1.67
N ALA A 241 15.93 -1.24 1.66
CA ALA A 241 16.95 -1.04 2.70
C ALA A 241 18.39 -0.89 2.20
N SER A 242 18.62 -0.87 0.89
CA SER A 242 19.99 -0.78 0.36
C SER A 242 20.64 0.55 0.81
N GLY A 243 21.81 0.47 1.43
CA GLY A 243 22.47 1.59 2.10
C GLY A 243 21.88 2.07 3.44
N GLY A 244 20.80 1.45 3.93
CA GLY A 244 20.08 1.76 5.18
C GLY A 244 18.69 2.37 4.95
N LEU A 245 17.94 2.60 6.03
CA LEU A 245 16.62 3.26 5.94
C LEU A 245 16.76 4.79 5.88
N PHE A 246 15.99 5.44 5.01
CA PHE A 246 15.91 6.90 4.86
C PHE A 246 17.14 7.60 4.24
N PHE A 247 17.98 6.85 3.53
CA PHE A 247 19.18 7.43 2.93
C PHE A 247 18.99 7.77 1.45
N GLN A 248 19.85 8.67 1.00
CA GLN A 248 20.13 8.82 -0.42
C GLN A 248 20.81 7.53 -0.92
N PRO A 249 20.59 7.15 -2.19
CA PRO A 249 21.30 6.01 -2.76
C PRO A 249 22.81 6.19 -2.56
N ILE A 250 23.54 5.12 -2.26
CA ILE A 250 24.99 5.19 -1.98
C ILE A 250 25.86 4.73 -3.15
N SER A 251 25.28 3.98 -4.09
CA SER A 251 25.98 3.43 -5.25
C SER A 251 25.11 3.52 -6.49
N ALA A 252 25.68 3.28 -7.68
CA ALA A 252 24.89 3.27 -8.91
C ALA A 252 23.70 2.31 -8.83
N ASP A 253 23.87 1.11 -8.31
CA ASP A 253 22.86 0.03 -8.37
C ASP A 253 21.85 0.05 -7.20
N ASP A 254 21.88 1.09 -6.39
CA ASP A 254 21.07 1.21 -5.18
C ASP A 254 19.61 1.62 -5.49
N ALA A 255 18.68 0.71 -5.24
CA ALA A 255 17.24 0.95 -5.39
C ALA A 255 16.61 1.21 -4.01
N VAL A 256 16.79 2.42 -3.46
CA VAL A 256 16.09 2.84 -2.22
C VAL A 256 14.66 3.28 -2.56
N LEU A 257 13.66 2.44 -2.27
CA LEU A 257 12.25 2.80 -2.49
C LEU A 257 11.67 3.59 -1.30
N LEU A 258 11.16 4.80 -1.57
CA LEU A 258 10.57 5.74 -0.61
C LEU A 258 9.23 6.31 -1.13
N PRO A 259 8.33 6.83 -0.28
CA PRO A 259 8.43 6.98 1.17
C PRO A 259 8.31 5.65 1.91
N VAL A 260 8.60 5.64 3.20
CA VAL A 260 8.21 4.52 4.08
C VAL A 260 6.79 4.71 4.61
N TRP A 261 6.19 3.62 5.09
CA TRP A 261 4.84 3.57 5.59
C TRP A 261 4.59 4.54 6.76
N THR A 262 5.61 4.80 7.56
CA THR A 262 5.52 5.70 8.72
C THR A 262 5.72 7.18 8.36
N ASP A 263 6.05 7.51 7.12
CA ASP A 263 6.21 8.90 6.69
C ASP A 263 4.86 9.61 6.59
N GLY A 264 4.90 10.93 6.75
CA GLY A 264 3.74 11.80 6.59
C GLY A 264 2.73 11.75 7.75
N PRO A 265 1.71 12.62 7.70
CA PRO A 265 0.72 12.72 8.76
C PRO A 265 -0.12 11.44 8.87
N ASP A 266 -0.33 11.00 10.10
CA ASP A 266 -1.28 9.92 10.40
C ASP A 266 -2.71 10.44 10.32
N VAL A 267 -3.36 10.18 9.20
CA VAL A 267 -4.78 10.48 9.04
C VAL A 267 -5.53 9.18 9.26
N ILE A 268 -6.36 9.13 10.31
CA ILE A 268 -7.27 8.00 10.53
C ILE A 268 -8.24 7.97 9.34
N PRO A 269 -8.19 6.92 8.49
CA PRO A 269 -9.05 6.81 7.32
C PRO A 269 -10.53 6.96 7.70
N SER A 270 -11.26 7.69 6.87
CA SER A 270 -12.70 7.95 7.07
C SER A 270 -13.50 6.66 7.29
N ALA A 271 -13.14 5.59 6.58
CA ALA A 271 -13.75 4.26 6.69
C ALA A 271 -13.56 3.59 8.08
N LEU A 272 -12.40 3.78 8.73
CA LEU A 272 -12.15 3.24 10.06
C LEU A 272 -12.95 3.99 11.14
N ARG A 273 -13.26 5.27 10.93
CA ARG A 273 -14.17 6.03 11.81
C ARG A 273 -15.56 5.39 11.83
N LEU A 274 -16.10 5.02 10.66
CA LEU A 274 -17.43 4.40 10.53
C LEU A 274 -17.50 2.95 11.04
N ARG A 275 -16.52 2.11 10.72
CA ARG A 275 -16.52 0.69 11.18
C ARG A 275 -16.48 0.55 12.70
N ARG A 276 -15.79 1.46 13.39
CA ARG A 276 -15.74 1.48 14.86
C ARG A 276 -17.14 1.67 15.45
N TRP A 277 -17.98 2.49 14.85
CA TRP A 277 -19.36 2.71 15.30
C TRP A 277 -20.28 1.52 15.01
N VAL A 278 -20.14 0.88 13.85
CA VAL A 278 -20.98 -0.27 13.46
C VAL A 278 -20.70 -1.53 14.30
N LEU A 279 -19.43 -1.83 14.59
CA LEU A 279 -19.10 -3.00 15.43
C LEU A 279 -19.54 -2.81 16.88
N VAL A 280 -19.45 -1.58 17.40
CA VAL A 280 -19.96 -1.24 18.74
C VAL A 280 -21.48 -1.40 18.78
N SER A 281 -22.21 -0.91 17.77
CA SER A 281 -23.68 -1.03 17.75
C SER A 281 -24.17 -2.47 17.56
N ALA A 282 -23.53 -3.26 16.68
CA ALA A 282 -23.86 -4.67 16.47
C ALA A 282 -23.61 -5.53 17.72
N SER A 283 -22.52 -5.25 18.46
CA SER A 283 -22.21 -5.96 19.71
C SER A 283 -23.25 -5.64 20.79
N VAL A 284 -23.64 -4.37 20.92
CA VAL A 284 -24.70 -3.94 21.85
C VAL A 284 -26.04 -4.58 21.49
N ALA A 285 -26.41 -4.62 20.20
CA ALA A 285 -27.65 -5.24 19.76
C ALA A 285 -27.67 -6.75 20.02
N THR A 286 -26.56 -7.45 19.75
CA THR A 286 -26.46 -8.91 19.98
C THR A 286 -26.54 -9.24 21.48
N ALA A 287 -25.85 -8.46 22.32
CA ALA A 287 -25.92 -8.60 23.78
C ALA A 287 -27.34 -8.33 24.30
N ALA A 288 -28.05 -7.34 23.75
CA ALA A 288 -29.44 -7.06 24.11
C ALA A 288 -30.39 -8.21 23.73
N ILE A 289 -30.23 -8.77 22.53
CA ILE A 289 -31.04 -9.92 22.07
C ILE A 289 -30.79 -11.14 22.95
N LEU A 290 -29.53 -11.48 23.24
CA LEU A 290 -29.16 -12.56 24.16
C LEU A 290 -29.74 -12.32 25.57
N GLY A 291 -29.64 -11.09 26.08
CA GLY A 291 -30.25 -10.71 27.35
C GLY A 291 -31.75 -10.94 27.39
N VAL A 292 -32.48 -10.54 26.34
CA VAL A 292 -33.94 -10.76 26.23
C VAL A 292 -34.28 -12.25 26.16
N ILE A 293 -33.51 -13.06 25.42
CA ILE A 293 -33.71 -14.50 25.32
C ILE A 293 -33.50 -15.17 26.69
N ILE A 294 -32.43 -14.82 27.42
CA ILE A 294 -32.13 -15.36 28.75
C ILE A 294 -33.23 -14.98 29.75
N ILE A 295 -33.68 -13.72 29.75
CA ILE A 295 -34.76 -13.24 30.63
C ILE A 295 -36.08 -13.97 30.34
N ARG A 296 -36.43 -14.16 29.06
CA ARG A 296 -37.63 -14.91 28.67
C ARG A 296 -37.53 -16.41 28.98
N GLY A 297 -36.35 -17.00 28.84
CA GLY A 297 -36.08 -18.40 29.20
C GLY A 297 -36.29 -18.65 30.69
N ARG A 298 -35.77 -17.78 31.57
CA ARG A 298 -35.95 -17.89 33.03
C ARG A 298 -37.41 -17.77 33.48
N ARG A 299 -38.21 -16.92 32.83
CA ARG A 299 -39.64 -16.78 33.17
C ARG A 299 -40.48 -18.02 32.85
N ARG A 300 -40.11 -18.82 31.85
CA ARG A 300 -40.83 -20.06 31.50
C ARG A 300 -40.57 -21.20 32.47
N SER A 301 -39.44 -21.20 33.18
CA SER A 301 -39.11 -22.22 34.18
C SER A 301 -39.76 -22.00 35.55
N ALA A 302 -40.41 -20.86 35.77
CA ALA A 302 -41.01 -20.49 37.05
C ALA A 302 -42.53 -20.78 37.14
N VAL A 303 -43.11 -21.48 36.17
CA VAL A 303 -44.52 -21.91 36.25
C VAL A 303 -44.59 -23.15 37.16
N PRO A 304 -45.27 -23.08 38.32
CA PRO A 304 -45.42 -24.24 39.19
C PRO A 304 -46.21 -25.32 38.45
N ARG A 305 -45.71 -26.56 38.47
CA ARG A 305 -46.46 -27.73 38.01
C ARG A 305 -47.56 -27.99 39.04
N VAL A 306 -48.80 -27.74 38.64
CA VAL A 306 -50.02 -28.17 39.35
C VAL A 306 -50.37 -29.57 38.90
#